data_AF-A0A7Y2P3G0-F1
#
_entry.id   AF-A0A7Y2P3G0-F1
#
_cell.length_a   1.000
_cell.length_b   1.000
_cell.length_c   1.000
_cell.angle_alpha   90.00
_cell.angle_beta   90.00
_cell.angle_gamma   90.00
#
_symmetry.space_group_name_H-M   'P 1'
#
loop_
_entity.id
_entity.type
_entity.pdbx_description
1 polymer ?
#
loop_
_entity_poly.entity_id
_entity_poly.type
_entity_poly.pdbx_seq_one_letter_code
_entity_poly.pdbx_strand_id
1 'polypeptide(L)' 'MERKKVTIDGNEAAAYVAFNTNEVIAIYPITPSSNMGEWCDDWAAIN' A
#
# COMPACT_ATOMS: atom_id res chain seq x y z
N MET A 1 19.76 -13.30 -0.71
CA MET A 1 18.30 -13.60 -0.73
C MET A 1 17.80 -13.41 -2.14
N GLU A 2 17.09 -14.40 -2.67
CA GLU A 2 16.35 -14.25 -3.92
C GLU A 2 15.16 -13.31 -3.67
N ARG A 3 14.98 -12.30 -4.55
CA ARG A 3 13.87 -11.34 -4.44
C ARG A 3 12.70 -11.84 -5.26
N LYS A 4 11.51 -11.95 -4.64
CA LYS A 4 10.27 -12.26 -5.36
C LYS A 4 9.96 -11.13 -6.34
N LYS A 5 9.83 -11.45 -7.62
CA LYS A 5 9.31 -10.52 -8.64
C LYS A 5 7.79 -10.66 -8.72
N VAL A 6 7.11 -9.54 -8.82
CA VAL A 6 5.65 -9.45 -8.92
C VAL A 6 5.28 -8.44 -10.00
N THR A 7 4.09 -8.59 -10.57
CA THR A 7 3.53 -7.62 -11.52
C THR A 7 2.41 -6.87 -10.80
N ILE A 8 2.67 -5.61 -10.48
CA ILE A 8 1.79 -4.71 -9.74
C ILE A 8 1.90 -3.31 -10.34
N ASP A 9 0.93 -2.44 -10.03
CA ASP A 9 1.03 -1.03 -10.40
C ASP A 9 1.93 -0.23 -9.44
N GLY A 10 2.20 1.04 -9.78
CA GLY A 10 3.07 1.90 -8.98
C GLY A 10 2.50 2.29 -7.62
N ASN A 11 1.17 2.41 -7.50
CA ASN A 11 0.52 2.77 -6.25
C ASN A 11 0.52 1.56 -5.30
N GLU A 12 0.24 0.36 -5.79
CA GLU A 12 0.36 -0.87 -4.99
C GLU A 12 1.81 -1.08 -4.50
N ALA A 13 2.80 -0.81 -5.36
CA ALA A 13 4.21 -0.88 -4.96
C ALA A 13 4.59 0.14 -3.88
N ALA A 14 4.08 1.37 -3.98
CA ALA A 14 4.31 2.41 -2.98
C ALA A 14 3.59 2.10 -1.65
N ALA A 15 2.33 1.67 -1.74
CA ALA A 15 1.53 1.26 -0.59
C ALA A 15 2.18 0.10 0.17
N TYR A 16 2.72 -0.90 -0.54
CA TYR A 16 3.40 -2.04 0.08
C TYR A 16 4.54 -1.58 1.00
N VAL A 17 5.36 -0.62 0.57
CA VAL A 17 6.44 -0.10 1.41
C VAL A 17 5.87 0.72 2.57
N ALA A 18 4.97 1.67 2.28
CA ALA A 18 4.38 2.55 3.28
C ALA A 18 3.68 1.78 4.42
N PHE A 19 2.90 0.74 4.09
CA PHE A 19 2.21 -0.12 5.06
C PHE A 19 3.18 -0.81 6.02
N ASN A 20 4.33 -1.29 5.51
CA ASN A 20 5.29 -2.05 6.32
C ASN A 20 6.24 -1.16 7.12
N THR A 21 6.37 0.13 6.81
CA THR A 21 7.32 1.04 7.47
C THR A 21 6.68 2.03 8.43
N ASN A 22 5.36 2.16 8.41
CA ASN A 22 4.64 3.18 9.17
C ASN A 22 3.61 2.54 10.12
N GLU A 23 3.57 3.01 11.37
CA GLU A 23 2.59 2.55 12.36
C GLU A 23 1.22 3.22 12.19
N VAL A 24 1.20 4.41 11.59
CA VAL A 24 -0.02 5.21 11.36
C VAL A 24 0.02 5.82 9.98
N ILE A 25 -1.09 5.72 9.25
CA ILE A 25 -1.27 6.33 7.93
C ILE A 25 -2.61 7.09 7.92
N ALA A 26 -2.56 8.42 8.00
CA ALA A 26 -3.75 9.26 7.87
C ALA A 26 -4.02 9.51 6.38
N ILE A 27 -5.22 9.13 5.90
CA ILE A 27 -5.56 9.14 4.48
C ILE A 27 -6.76 10.04 4.16
N TYR A 28 -6.79 10.57 2.93
CA TYR A 28 -7.95 11.21 2.32
C TYR A 28 -7.98 10.91 0.81
N PRO A 29 -9.11 10.46 0.24
CA PRO A 29 -9.16 9.98 -1.14
C PRO A 29 -9.05 11.14 -2.14
N ILE A 30 -8.18 10.97 -3.14
CA ILE A 30 -8.05 11.87 -4.29
C ILE A 30 -7.43 11.12 -5.49
N THR A 31 -7.99 11.32 -6.69
CA THR A 31 -7.44 10.74 -7.93
C THR A 31 -6.07 11.36 -8.23
N PRO A 32 -5.04 10.57 -8.59
CA PRO A 32 -5.04 9.12 -8.88
C PRO A 32 -4.54 8.23 -7.72
N SER A 33 -4.44 8.74 -6.50
CA SER A 33 -3.75 8.08 -5.38
C SER A 33 -4.65 7.30 -4.42
N SER A 34 -5.97 7.34 -4.59
CA SER A 34 -6.91 6.73 -3.63
C SER A 34 -6.61 5.26 -3.32
N ASN A 35 -6.24 4.47 -4.34
CA ASN A 35 -5.96 3.05 -4.15
C ASN A 35 -4.77 2.77 -3.21
N MET A 36 -3.80 3.69 -3.04
CA MET A 36 -2.72 3.50 -2.05
C MET A 36 -3.27 3.39 -0.62
N GLY A 37 -4.26 4.23 -0.30
CA GLY A 37 -4.91 4.20 1.01
C GLY A 37 -5.81 2.99 1.17
N GLU A 38 -6.57 2.64 0.13
CA GLU A 38 -7.46 1.47 0.10
C GLU A 38 -6.67 0.16 0.32
N TRP A 39 -5.54 -0.03 -0.36
CA TRP A 39 -4.66 -1.19 -0.14
C TRP A 39 -4.18 -1.30 1.31
N CYS A 40 -3.73 -0.18 1.89
CA CYS A 40 -3.29 -0.15 3.29
C CYS A 40 -4.43 -0.47 4.27
N ASP A 41 -5.64 0.03 4.01
CA ASP A 41 -6.83 -0.25 4.83
C ASP A 41 -7.23 -1.73 4.74
N ASP A 42 -7.26 -2.30 3.53
CA ASP A 42 -7.55 -3.72 3.28
C ASP A 42 -6.54 -4.65 3.97
N TRP A 43 -5.24 -4.33 3.89
CA TRP A 43 -4.20 -5.13 4.54
C TRP A 43 -4.23 -5.00 6.07
N ALA A 44 -4.60 -3.83 6.60
CA ALA A 44 -4.80 -3.63 8.04
C ALA A 44 -6.01 -4.41 8.57
N ALA A 45 -7.06 -4.57 7.77
CA ALA A 45 -8.29 -5.26 8.17
C ALA A 45 -8.13 -6.79 8.30
N ILE A 46 -7.14 -7.39 7.63
CA ILE A 46 -6.90 -8.84 7.61
C ILE A 46 -5.82 -9.26 8.62
N ASN A 47 -4.93 -8.33 9.01
CA ASN A 47 -3.89 -8.56 10.02
C ASN A 47 -4.43 -8.51 11.45
#